data_AF-A0A537SED6-F1
#
_entry.id   AF-A0A537SED6-F1
#
_cell.length_a   1.000
_cell.length_b   1.000
_cell.length_c   1.000
_cell.angle_alpha   90.00
_cell.angle_beta   90.00
_cell.angle_gamma   90.00
#
_symmetry.space_group_name_H-M   'P 1'
#
loop_
_entity.id
_entity.type
_entity.pdbx_description
1 polymer ?
#
loop_
_entity_poly.entity_id
_entity_poly.type
_entity_poly.pdbx_seq_one_letter_code
_entity_poly.pdbx_strand_id
1 'polypeptide(L)'
;MLPAVATLPAEARAASVSIEPDPIFAAIEHRRASTAAHIVALQDSAAEEKTNGAGLAEAKRRERAARNADTEAIRRLFGTVPATLLGVLALVRYAAECDAAGDDIWMVYMTDEDEPVYGYQALFASVIAALEKLSARA
;
A
#
# COMPACT_ATOMS: atom_id res chain seq x y z
N MET A 1 36.50 29.47 -42.82
CA MET A 1 36.20 28.16 -42.22
C MET A 1 34.99 28.33 -41.31
N LEU A 2 33.88 27.63 -41.59
CA LEU A 2 32.67 27.59 -40.77
C LEU A 2 32.44 26.12 -40.38
N PRO A 3 32.12 25.78 -39.12
CA PRO A 3 31.84 24.40 -38.77
C PRO A 3 30.43 24.03 -39.26
N ALA A 4 30.34 22.84 -39.86
CA ALA A 4 29.08 22.23 -40.26
C ALA A 4 28.25 21.91 -39.00
N VAL A 5 27.05 22.48 -38.91
CA VAL A 5 26.05 22.08 -37.91
C VAL A 5 25.50 20.73 -38.38
N ALA A 6 25.87 19.67 -37.69
CA ALA A 6 25.29 18.35 -37.89
C ALA A 6 23.82 18.38 -37.42
N THR A 7 22.89 18.39 -38.36
CA THR A 7 21.47 18.15 -38.11
C THR A 7 21.31 16.70 -37.66
N LEU A 8 21.11 16.48 -36.36
CA LEU A 8 20.69 15.19 -35.82
C LEU A 8 19.30 14.84 -36.39
N PRO A 9 19.05 13.58 -36.80
CA PRO A 9 17.77 13.17 -37.37
C PRO A 9 16.65 13.30 -36.34
N ALA A 10 15.53 13.89 -36.78
CA ALA A 10 14.33 14.19 -36.01
C ALA A 10 13.47 12.95 -35.67
N GLU A 11 14.09 11.77 -35.51
CA GLU A 11 13.42 10.49 -35.32
C GLU A 11 13.87 9.79 -34.04
N ALA A 12 14.11 10.55 -32.98
CA ALA A 12 13.86 10.05 -31.64
C ALA A 12 12.47 10.56 -31.24
N ARG A 13 11.42 9.92 -31.78
CA ARG A 13 10.15 9.87 -31.06
C ARG A 13 10.49 9.20 -29.74
N ALA A 14 10.82 10.01 -28.73
CA ALA A 14 10.73 9.61 -27.36
C ALA A 14 9.31 9.05 -27.24
N ALA A 15 9.19 7.73 -27.23
CA ALA A 15 8.01 7.09 -26.73
C ALA A 15 7.82 7.75 -25.37
N SER A 16 6.80 8.60 -25.26
CA SER A 16 6.39 9.17 -24.00
C SER A 16 5.97 7.98 -23.15
N VAL A 17 6.94 7.39 -22.45
CA VAL A 17 6.70 6.47 -21.36
C VAL A 17 5.83 7.31 -20.44
N SER A 18 4.54 7.02 -20.42
CA SER A 18 3.66 7.58 -19.41
C SER A 18 4.29 7.24 -18.08
N ILE A 19 4.87 8.24 -17.40
CA ILE A 19 5.47 8.11 -16.09
C ILE A 19 4.32 8.10 -15.08
N GLU A 20 3.38 7.18 -15.24
CA GLU A 20 2.41 6.95 -14.20
C GLU A 20 3.20 6.45 -12.97
N PRO A 21 3.05 7.10 -11.81
CA PRO A 21 3.69 6.64 -10.59
C PRO A 21 3.32 5.18 -10.33
N ASP A 22 4.27 4.38 -9.86
CA ASP A 22 4.00 2.98 -9.52
C ASP A 22 2.81 2.91 -8.54
N PRO A 23 1.72 2.19 -8.86
CA PRO A 23 0.49 2.21 -8.08
C PRO A 23 0.70 1.82 -6.62
N ILE A 24 1.75 1.07 -6.32
CA ILE A 24 2.08 0.68 -4.95
C ILE A 24 2.36 1.86 -4.02
N PHE A 25 2.91 2.97 -4.54
CA PHE A 25 3.15 4.16 -3.70
C PHE A 25 1.83 4.75 -3.20
N ALA A 26 0.81 4.82 -4.06
CA ALA A 26 -0.51 5.29 -3.66
C ALA A 26 -1.15 4.34 -2.63
N ALA A 27 -0.96 3.02 -2.78
CA ALA A 27 -1.47 2.03 -1.83
C ALA A 27 -0.78 2.12 -0.46
N ILE A 28 0.54 2.34 -0.43
CA ILE A 28 1.31 2.57 0.81
C ILE A 28 0.82 3.82 1.53
N GLU A 29 0.68 4.95 0.83
CA GLU A 29 0.19 6.19 1.43
C GLU A 29 -1.24 6.06 1.94
N HIS A 30 -2.10 5.34 1.20
CA HIS A 30 -3.46 5.05 1.66
C HIS A 30 -3.44 4.22 2.95
N ARG A 31 -2.61 3.17 3.05
CA ARG A 31 -2.48 2.41 4.30
C ARG A 31 -1.99 3.30 5.43
N ARG A 32 -0.91 4.07 5.24
CA ARG A 32 -0.39 5.00 6.27
C ARG A 32 -1.48 5.92 6.82
N ALA A 33 -2.31 6.49 5.94
CA ALA A 33 -3.43 7.35 6.34
C ALA A 33 -4.51 6.58 7.13
N SER A 34 -4.91 5.39 6.67
CA SER A 34 -5.92 4.57 7.34
C SER A 34 -5.47 4.10 8.73
N THR A 35 -4.19 3.72 8.88
CA THR A 35 -3.65 3.28 10.17
C THR A 35 -3.56 4.42 11.16
N ALA A 36 -3.13 5.60 10.71
CA ALA A 36 -3.14 6.79 11.55
C ALA A 36 -4.56 7.13 12.05
N ALA A 37 -5.56 7.03 11.17
CA ALA A 37 -6.96 7.24 11.54
C ALA A 37 -7.47 6.19 12.53
N HIS A 38 -7.10 4.92 12.36
CA HIS A 38 -7.46 3.84 13.29
C HIS A 38 -6.82 4.04 14.66
N ILE A 39 -5.53 4.40 14.73
CA ILE A 39 -4.82 4.69 15.98
C ILE A 39 -5.51 5.82 16.75
N VAL A 40 -5.89 6.91 16.07
CA VAL A 40 -6.62 8.03 16.70
C VAL A 40 -7.97 7.56 17.25
N ALA A 41 -8.74 6.81 16.45
CA ALA A 41 -10.05 6.32 16.89
C ALA A 41 -9.96 5.32 18.05
N LEU A 42 -8.90 4.50 18.08
CA LEU A 42 -8.60 3.58 19.16
C LEU A 42 -8.27 4.34 20.46
N GLN A 43 -7.46 5.39 20.37
CA GLN A 43 -7.13 6.26 21.51
C GLN A 43 -8.36 6.98 22.07
N ASP A 44 -9.21 7.52 21.20
CA ASP A 44 -10.50 8.13 21.58
C ASP A 44 -11.40 7.13 22.33
N SER A 45 -11.57 5.92 21.78
CA SER A 45 -12.37 4.87 22.41
C SER A 45 -11.80 4.48 23.78
N ALA A 46 -10.47 4.34 23.89
CA ALA A 46 -9.82 4.01 25.15
C ALA A 46 -9.95 5.13 26.19
N ALA A 47 -9.96 6.39 25.76
CA ALA A 47 -10.18 7.54 26.65
C ALA A 47 -11.60 7.55 27.22
N GLU A 48 -12.61 7.38 26.35
CA GLU A 48 -14.03 7.30 26.75
C GLU A 48 -14.31 6.09 27.67
N GLU A 49 -13.63 4.96 27.44
CA GLU A 49 -13.75 3.77 28.28
C GLU A 49 -13.22 4.00 29.69
N LYS A 50 -12.09 4.70 29.84
CA LYS A 50 -11.51 5.05 31.14
C LYS A 50 -12.43 5.96 31.97
N THR A 51 -13.18 6.85 31.31
CA THR A 51 -14.09 7.78 31.98
C THR A 51 -15.51 7.23 32.11
N ASN A 52 -15.78 6.03 31.59
CA ASN A 52 -17.12 5.48 31.42
C ASN A 52 -18.08 6.51 30.78
N GLY A 53 -17.58 7.21 29.76
CA GLY A 53 -18.21 8.39 29.20
C GLY A 53 -19.50 8.05 28.44
N ALA A 54 -20.45 8.99 28.43
CA ALA A 54 -21.68 8.85 27.64
C ALA A 54 -21.42 8.71 26.13
N GLY A 55 -20.21 9.12 25.67
CA GLY A 55 -19.75 9.01 24.29
C GLY A 55 -19.18 7.64 23.89
N LEU A 56 -19.00 6.70 24.83
CA LEU A 56 -18.28 5.44 24.59
C LEU A 56 -18.87 4.62 23.42
N ALA A 57 -20.20 4.55 23.32
CA ALA A 57 -20.85 3.81 22.24
C ALA A 57 -20.54 4.41 20.85
N GLU A 58 -20.46 5.73 20.75
CA GLU A 58 -20.10 6.40 19.50
C GLU A 58 -18.61 6.28 19.20
N ALA A 59 -17.75 6.40 20.21
CA ALA A 59 -16.31 6.21 20.06
C ALA A 59 -15.98 4.78 19.58
N LYS A 60 -16.63 3.75 20.14
CA LYS A 60 -16.49 2.36 19.67
C LYS A 60 -17.00 2.16 18.24
N ARG A 61 -18.06 2.87 17.82
CA ARG A 61 -18.52 2.84 16.42
C ARG A 61 -17.48 3.44 15.46
N ARG A 62 -16.90 4.58 15.82
CA ARG A 62 -15.84 5.25 15.03
C ARG A 62 -14.57 4.40 14.94
N GLU A 63 -14.14 3.81 16.06
CA GLU A 63 -13.01 2.88 16.10
C GLU A 63 -13.25 1.70 15.15
N ARG A 64 -14.42 1.06 15.23
CA ARG A 64 -14.75 -0.08 14.36
C ARG A 64 -14.76 0.29 12.88
N ALA A 65 -15.30 1.46 12.54
CA ALA A 65 -15.29 1.95 11.17
C ALA A 65 -13.86 2.20 10.66
N ALA A 66 -13.00 2.82 11.48
CA ALA A 66 -11.60 3.07 11.14
C ALA A 66 -10.79 1.76 11.01
N ARG A 67 -11.02 0.79 11.90
CA ARG A 67 -10.41 -0.54 11.82
C ARG A 67 -10.78 -1.28 10.53
N ASN A 68 -12.05 -1.21 10.14
CA ASN A 68 -12.51 -1.81 8.88
C ASN A 68 -11.86 -1.13 7.67
N ALA A 69 -11.72 0.20 7.70
CA ALA A 69 -11.02 0.94 6.65
C ALA A 69 -9.52 0.60 6.58
N ASP A 70 -8.86 0.42 7.72
CA ASP A 70 -7.47 -0.02 7.78
C ASP A 70 -7.30 -1.45 7.24
N THR A 71 -8.19 -2.36 7.62
CA THR A 71 -8.20 -3.74 7.10
C THR A 71 -8.35 -3.76 5.57
N GLU A 72 -9.25 -2.93 5.04
CA GLU A 72 -9.43 -2.78 3.60
C GLU A 72 -8.20 -2.18 2.92
N ALA A 73 -7.51 -1.23 3.57
CA ALA A 73 -6.27 -0.67 3.06
C ALA A 73 -5.14 -1.72 3.01
N ILE A 74 -5.05 -2.64 3.98
CA ILE A 74 -4.11 -3.78 3.95
C ILE A 74 -4.41 -4.68 2.75
N ARG A 75 -5.68 -5.03 2.53
CA ARG A 75 -6.11 -5.84 1.38
C ARG A 75 -5.71 -5.19 0.06
N ARG A 76 -5.96 -3.87 -0.08
CA ARG A 76 -5.58 -3.12 -1.28
C ARG A 76 -4.08 -3.04 -1.47
N LEU A 77 -3.32 -2.84 -0.39
CA LEU A 77 -1.86 -2.82 -0.43
C LEU A 77 -1.30 -4.10 -1.03
N PHE A 78 -1.68 -5.27 -0.50
CA PHE A 78 -1.19 -6.54 -1.02
C PHE A 78 -1.85 -6.97 -2.33
N GLY A 79 -3.06 -6.51 -2.63
CA GLY A 79 -3.69 -6.68 -3.94
C GLY A 79 -3.07 -5.82 -5.05
N THR A 80 -2.29 -4.80 -4.69
CA THR A 80 -1.60 -3.93 -5.65
C THR A 80 -0.30 -4.60 -6.08
N VAL A 81 -0.17 -4.90 -7.38
CA VAL A 81 1.06 -5.45 -7.97
C VAL A 81 1.97 -4.29 -8.39
N PRO A 82 3.17 -4.13 -7.80
CA PRO A 82 4.13 -3.13 -8.23
C PRO A 82 4.45 -3.20 -9.73
N ALA A 83 4.58 -2.04 -10.37
CA ALA A 83 4.90 -1.93 -11.80
C ALA A 83 6.39 -1.78 -12.10
N THR A 84 7.22 -1.55 -11.07
CA THR A 84 8.65 -1.24 -11.17
C THR A 84 9.45 -1.94 -10.06
N LEU A 85 10.75 -2.15 -10.26
CA LEU A 85 11.64 -2.67 -9.21
C LEU A 85 11.70 -1.75 -7.98
N LEU A 86 11.60 -0.43 -8.17
CA LEU A 86 11.52 0.54 -7.08
C LEU A 86 10.24 0.35 -6.27
N GLY A 87 9.10 0.07 -6.93
CA GLY A 87 7.85 -0.25 -6.26
C GLY A 87 7.91 -1.56 -5.48
N VAL A 88 8.53 -2.61 -6.04
CA VAL A 88 8.77 -3.87 -5.31
C VAL A 88 9.58 -3.61 -4.05
N LEU A 89 10.68 -2.85 -4.15
CA LEU A 89 11.51 -2.51 -3.00
C LEU A 89 10.74 -1.68 -1.96
N ALA A 90 9.90 -0.74 -2.41
CA ALA A 90 9.08 0.08 -1.52
C ALA A 90 8.08 -0.77 -0.73
N LEU A 91 7.40 -1.73 -1.36
CA LEU A 91 6.48 -2.65 -0.70
C LEU A 91 7.18 -3.48 0.38
N VAL A 92 8.32 -4.10 0.04
CA VAL A 92 9.07 -4.95 0.98
C VAL A 92 9.57 -4.14 2.16
N ARG A 93 10.10 -2.92 1.92
CA ARG A 93 10.53 -2.02 3.00
C ARG A 93 9.37 -1.62 3.89
N TYR A 94 8.25 -1.23 3.31
CA TYR A 94 7.07 -0.83 4.07
C TYR A 94 6.54 -1.97 4.95
N ALA A 95 6.48 -3.19 4.42
CA ALA A 95 6.06 -4.35 5.20
C ALA A 95 7.01 -4.63 6.38
N ALA A 96 8.33 -4.51 6.18
CA ALA A 96 9.32 -4.63 7.24
C ALA A 96 9.23 -3.51 8.29
N GLU A 97 8.93 -2.27 7.87
CA GLU A 97 8.66 -1.15 8.78
C GLU A 97 7.46 -1.43 9.69
N CYS A 98 6.37 -1.95 9.12
CA CYS A 98 5.19 -2.34 9.87
C CYS A 98 5.47 -3.46 10.87
N ASP A 99 6.17 -4.51 10.45
CA ASP A 99 6.58 -5.61 11.34
C ASP A 99 7.43 -5.12 12.52
N ALA A 100 8.43 -4.28 12.24
CA ALA A 100 9.29 -3.68 13.26
C ALA A 100 8.52 -2.77 14.24
N ALA A 101 7.43 -2.15 13.78
CA ALA A 101 6.56 -1.33 14.61
C ALA A 101 5.55 -2.14 15.44
N GLY A 102 5.47 -3.47 15.24
CA GLY A 102 4.44 -4.31 15.84
C GLY A 102 3.03 -4.03 15.28
N ASP A 103 2.95 -3.55 14.03
CA ASP A 103 1.70 -3.37 13.30
C ASP A 103 1.08 -4.73 12.99
N ASP A 104 -0.24 -4.83 13.05
CA ASP A 104 -1.01 -6.02 12.68
C ASP A 104 -1.06 -6.24 11.15
N ILE A 105 -0.09 -5.74 10.36
CA ILE A 105 -0.09 -5.84 8.89
C ILE A 105 -0.21 -7.30 8.38
N TRP A 106 0.15 -8.27 9.22
CA TRP A 106 0.07 -9.71 8.92
C TRP A 106 -1.27 -10.36 9.25
N MET A 107 -2.31 -9.57 9.54
CA MET A 107 -3.66 -10.09 9.84
C MET A 107 -4.10 -11.15 8.81
N VAL A 108 -4.75 -12.19 9.32
CA VAL A 108 -5.47 -13.15 8.49
C VAL A 108 -6.83 -12.56 8.16
N TYR A 109 -7.18 -12.49 6.89
CA TYR A 109 -8.51 -12.10 6.45
C TYR A 109 -9.11 -13.16 5.54
N MET A 110 -10.44 -13.29 5.62
CA MET A 110 -11.19 -14.18 4.75
C MET A 110 -11.42 -13.49 3.40
N THR A 111 -11.33 -14.25 2.31
CA THR A 111 -11.86 -13.86 1.00
C THR A 111 -13.38 -14.05 0.97
N ASP A 112 -14.01 -13.57 -0.10
CA ASP A 112 -15.42 -13.85 -0.39
C ASP A 112 -15.69 -15.36 -0.61
N GLU A 113 -14.64 -16.15 -0.84
CA GLU A 113 -14.68 -17.61 -1.01
C GLU A 113 -14.43 -18.38 0.29
N ASP A 114 -14.47 -17.71 1.45
CA ASP A 114 -14.18 -18.28 2.77
C ASP A 114 -12.78 -18.92 2.88
N GLU A 115 -11.82 -18.46 2.08
CA GLU A 115 -10.42 -18.89 2.20
C GLU A 115 -9.60 -17.91 3.05
N PRO A 116 -8.81 -18.41 4.03
CA PRO A 116 -7.95 -17.55 4.83
C PRO A 116 -6.74 -17.10 4.01
N VAL A 117 -6.59 -15.79 3.83
CA VAL A 117 -5.40 -15.19 3.25
C VAL A 117 -4.53 -14.65 4.37
N TYR A 118 -3.31 -15.17 4.45
CA TYR A 118 -2.30 -14.71 5.38
C TYR A 118 -1.52 -13.54 4.78
N GLY A 119 -1.34 -12.45 5.53
CA GLY A 119 -0.68 -11.24 5.01
C GLY A 119 0.71 -11.50 4.39
N TYR A 120 1.50 -12.41 4.95
CA TYR A 120 2.80 -12.78 4.36
C TYR A 120 2.66 -13.50 3.01
N GLN A 121 1.63 -14.34 2.83
CA GLN A 121 1.36 -14.98 1.54
C GLN A 121 0.93 -13.95 0.49
N ALA A 122 0.10 -12.98 0.90
CA ALA A 122 -0.34 -11.90 0.03
C ALA A 122 0.84 -11.01 -0.42
N LEU A 123 1.77 -10.69 0.49
CA LEU A 123 3.02 -10.01 0.15
C LEU A 123 3.83 -10.81 -0.88
N PHE A 124 4.08 -12.09 -0.62
CA PHE A 124 4.85 -12.92 -1.56
C PHE A 124 4.17 -13.02 -2.93
N ALA A 125 2.85 -13.20 -2.97
CA ALA A 125 2.09 -13.23 -4.21
C ALA A 125 2.24 -11.93 -5.02
N SER A 126 2.13 -10.77 -4.37
CA SER A 126 2.31 -9.46 -5.03
C SER A 126 3.73 -9.28 -5.57
N VAL A 127 4.76 -9.63 -4.78
CA VAL A 127 6.17 -9.54 -5.18
C VAL A 127 6.47 -10.49 -6.34
N ILE A 128 6.03 -11.75 -6.27
CA ILE A 128 6.23 -12.72 -7.35
C ILE A 128 5.55 -12.23 -8.63
N ALA A 129 4.29 -11.82 -8.57
CA ALA A 129 3.56 -11.31 -9.73
C ALA A 129 4.24 -10.07 -10.36
N ALA A 130 4.82 -9.18 -9.54
CA ALA A 130 5.58 -8.04 -10.04
C ALA A 130 6.87 -8.48 -10.74
N LEU A 131 7.64 -9.39 -10.14
CA LEU A 131 8.88 -9.89 -10.71
C LEU A 131 8.65 -10.66 -12.02
N GLU A 132 7.59 -11.45 -12.13
CA GLU A 132 7.19 -12.14 -13.36
C GLU A 132 6.84 -11.16 -14.48
N LYS A 133 6.05 -10.11 -14.16
CA LYS A 133 5.72 -9.06 -15.14
C LYS A 133 6.95 -8.28 -15.60
N LEU A 134 7.89 -8.02 -14.70
CA LEU A 134 9.10 -7.27 -15.01
C LEU A 134 10.10 -8.11 -15.81
N SER A 135 10.22 -9.41 -15.53
CA SER A 135 11.10 -10.31 -16.27
C SER A 135 10.60 -10.58 -17.70
N ALA A 136 9.28 -10.64 -17.91
CA ALA A 136 8.68 -10.79 -19.24
C ALA A 136 8.86 -9.55 -20.15
N ARG A 137 9.30 -8.41 -19.60
CA ARG A 137 9.54 -7.16 -20.33
C ARG A 137 11.02 -6.89 -20.63
N ALA A 138 11.93 -7.71 -20.08
CA ALA A 138 13.38 -7.60 -20.26
C ALA A 138 13.84 -8.40 -21.49
#